data_AF-K1RXS0-F1
#
_entry.id   AF-K1RXS0-F1
#
_cell.length_a   1.000
_cell.length_b   1.000
_cell.length_c   1.000
_cell.angle_alpha   90.00
_cell.angle_beta   90.00
_cell.angle_gamma   90.00
#
_symmetry.space_group_name_H-M   'P 1'
#
loop_
_entity.id
_entity.type
_entity.pdbx_description
1 polymer ?
#
loop_
_entity_poly.entity_id
_entity_poly.type
_entity_poly.pdbx_seq_one_letter_code
_entity_poly.pdbx_strand_id
1 'polypeptide(L)' 'MFSLFRQIAGLIARRIISYMKVGHAVEQNSVCGFIKFGSRVDVLVPKDSELLVEIGDPVVGSLTPIARLRKEHTEA' A
#
# COMPACT_ATOMS: atom_id res chain seq x y z
N MET A 1 -6.85 -5.23 -12.36
CA MET A 1 -5.54 -5.10 -11.70
C MET A 1 -5.77 -4.79 -10.22
N PHE A 2 -5.41 -5.70 -9.31
CA PHE A 2 -5.65 -5.55 -7.87
C PHE A 2 -4.32 -5.53 -7.12
N SER A 3 -4.04 -4.44 -6.41
CA SER A 3 -2.95 -4.38 -5.45
C SER A 3 -3.52 -4.62 -4.06
N LEU A 4 -2.95 -5.58 -3.32
CA LEU A 4 -3.35 -5.88 -1.95
C LEU A 4 -2.36 -5.22 -1.00
N PHE A 5 -2.83 -4.51 0.00
CA PHE A 5 -1.97 -4.02 1.07
C PHE A 5 -2.48 -4.54 2.40
N ARG A 6 -1.56 -4.95 3.27
CA ARG A 6 -1.87 -5.45 4.59
C ARG A 6 -1.29 -4.50 5.62
N GLN A 7 -2.18 -3.99 6.47
CA GLN A 7 -1.79 -3.18 7.62
C GLN A 7 -1.50 -4.11 8.81
N ILE A 8 -0.31 -4.02 9.39
CA ILE A 8 0.09 -4.80 10.56
C ILE A 8 0.40 -3.83 11.70
N ALA A 9 -0.42 -3.89 12.74
CA ALA A 9 -0.13 -3.21 14.00
C ALA A 9 0.96 -3.98 14.75
N GLY A 10 2.07 -3.30 15.09
CA GLY A 10 3.09 -3.84 15.99
C GLY A 10 2.64 -3.80 17.47
N LEU A 11 3.48 -4.32 18.37
CA LEU A 11 3.19 -4.43 19.82
C LEU A 11 2.79 -3.09 20.48
N ILE A 12 3.29 -1.96 19.95
CA ILE A 12 3.00 -0.59 20.45
C ILE A 12 1.84 0.07 19.67
N ALA A 13 1.48 -0.45 18.50
CA ALA A 13 0.45 0.14 17.65
C ALA A 13 -0.95 -0.11 18.24
N ARG A 14 -1.50 0.93 18.87
CA ARG A 14 -2.71 0.81 19.71
C ARG A 14 -4.01 0.60 18.94
N ARG A 15 -4.09 1.00 17.65
CA ARG A 15 -5.33 0.88 16.87
C ARG A 15 -5.06 1.04 15.37
N ILE A 16 -5.61 0.13 14.57
CA ILE A 16 -5.81 0.28 13.12
C ILE A 16 -7.21 0.86 12.92
N ILE A 17 -7.32 2.02 12.27
CA ILE A 17 -8.60 2.64 11.93
C ILE A 17 -8.72 2.62 10.42
N SER A 18 -9.64 1.81 9.90
CA SER A 18 -9.99 1.78 8.48
C SER A 18 -11.23 2.63 8.24
N TYR A 19 -11.20 3.47 7.21
CA TYR A 19 -12.37 4.23 6.75
C TYR A 19 -13.15 3.49 5.66
N MET A 20 -12.60 2.39 5.14
CA MET A 20 -13.17 1.65 4.03
C MET A 20 -14.35 0.77 4.47
N LYS A 21 -15.42 0.78 3.66
CA LYS A 21 -16.57 -0.11 3.78
C LYS A 21 -16.67 -0.99 2.54
N VAL A 22 -17.27 -2.16 2.69
CA VAL A 22 -17.54 -3.06 1.54
C VAL A 22 -18.41 -2.32 0.52
N GLY A 23 -18.01 -2.38 -0.75
CA GLY A 23 -18.70 -1.70 -1.86
C GLY A 23 -18.29 -0.24 -2.07
N HIS A 24 -17.39 0.32 -1.26
CA HIS A 24 -16.90 1.68 -1.45
C HIS A 24 -15.94 1.75 -2.64
N ALA A 25 -16.19 2.65 -3.59
CA ALA A 25 -15.25 2.94 -4.65
C ALA A 25 -14.02 3.64 -4.05
N VAL A 26 -12.83 3.24 -4.48
CA VAL A 26 -11.56 3.76 -3.98
C VAL A 26 -10.79 4.37 -5.15
N GLU A 27 -10.45 5.65 -5.03
CA GLU A 27 -9.57 6.30 -5.99
C GLU A 27 -8.12 6.10 -5.56
N GLN A 28 -7.23 5.99 -6.55
CA GLN A 28 -5.81 5.91 -6.29
C GLN A 28 -5.36 7.15 -5.50
N ASN A 29 -4.52 6.96 -4.48
CA ASN A 29 -4.10 7.99 -3.49
C ASN A 29 -5.15 8.40 -2.45
N SER A 30 -6.33 7.80 -2.42
CA SER A 30 -7.30 8.03 -1.34
C SER A 30 -6.78 7.51 0.00
N VAL A 31 -7.09 8.24 1.08
CA VAL A 31 -6.75 7.84 2.44
C VAL A 31 -7.67 6.69 2.87
N CYS A 32 -7.11 5.49 3.02
CA CYS A 32 -7.85 4.30 3.45
C CYS A 32 -8.04 4.18 4.96
N GLY A 33 -7.26 4.92 5.74
CA GLY A 33 -7.22 4.80 7.18
C GLY A 33 -5.90 5.29 7.74
N PHE A 34 -5.69 5.06 9.04
CA PHE A 34 -4.41 5.34 9.68
C PHE A 34 -4.16 4.40 10.85
N ILE A 35 -2.89 4.24 11.21
CA ILE A 35 -2.46 3.41 12.33
C ILE A 35 -1.71 4.28 13.33
N LYS A 36 -2.09 4.19 14.60
CA LYS A 36 -1.51 5.01 15.67
C LYS A 36 -0.22 4.38 16.22
N PHE A 37 0.91 5.07 16.01
CA PHE A 37 2.28 4.79 16.52
C PHE A 37 2.89 3.42 16.15
N GLY A 38 4.11 3.42 15.58
CA GLY A 38 4.91 2.19 15.40
C GLY A 38 4.31 1.16 14.45
N SER A 39 3.69 1.62 13.37
CA SER A 39 2.97 0.77 12.42
C SER A 39 3.83 0.37 11.22
N ARG A 40 3.73 -0.92 10.84
CA ARG A 40 4.33 -1.47 9.62
C ARG A 40 3.21 -1.72 8.61
N VAL A 41 3.46 -1.39 7.35
CA VAL A 41 2.55 -1.71 6.24
C VAL A 41 3.30 -2.61 5.27
N ASP A 42 2.71 -3.76 4.97
CA ASP A 42 3.18 -4.64 3.93
C ASP A 42 2.41 -4.31 2.65
N VAL A 43 3.12 -3.88 1.61
CA VAL A 43 2.54 -3.64 0.29
C VAL A 43 2.84 -4.84 -0.60
N LEU A 44 1.80 -5.55 -1.03
CA LEU A 44 1.94 -6.68 -1.94
C LEU A 44 1.74 -6.16 -3.36
N VAL A 45 2.78 -6.29 -4.18
CA VAL A 45 2.75 -5.93 -5.59
C VAL A 45 2.76 -7.19 -6.47
N PRO A 46 2.15 -7.13 -7.66
CA PRO A 46 2.26 -8.20 -8.67
C PRO A 46 3.72 -8.54 -9.00
N LYS A 47 3.99 -9.81 -9.31
CA LYS A 47 5.36 -10.34 -9.54
C LYS A 47 6.07 -9.71 -10.75
N ASP A 48 5.32 -9.15 -11.67
CA ASP A 48 5.78 -8.49 -12.90
C ASP A 48 6.03 -6.98 -12.72
N SER A 49 5.88 -6.46 -11.50
CA SER A 49 6.14 -5.05 -11.19
C SER A 49 7.63 -4.79 -11.08
N GLU A 50 8.06 -3.63 -11.57
CA GLU A 50 9.43 -3.13 -11.42
C GLU A 50 9.56 -2.50 -10.03
N LEU A 51 10.45 -3.01 -9.18
CA LEU A 51 10.75 -2.41 -7.87
C LEU A 51 11.66 -1.20 -8.05
N LEU A 52 11.32 -0.10 -7.37
CA LEU A 52 12.05 1.18 -7.47
C LEU A 52 12.89 1.50 -6.22
N VAL A 53 12.90 0.59 -5.24
CA VAL A 53 13.60 0.72 -3.96
C VAL A 53 14.27 -0.60 -3.60
N GLU A 54 15.37 -0.53 -2.86
CA GLU A 54 16.09 -1.69 -2.34
C GLU A 54 15.91 -1.86 -0.82
N ILE A 55 16.33 -3.01 -0.30
CA ILE A 55 16.27 -3.29 1.12
C ILE A 55 17.24 -2.36 1.85
N GLY A 56 16.69 -1.53 2.75
CA GLY A 56 17.47 -0.58 3.55
C GLY A 56 17.33 0.87 3.09
N ASP A 57 16.70 1.12 1.94
CA ASP A 57 16.48 2.47 1.46
C ASP A 57 15.53 3.26 2.39
N PRO A 58 15.88 4.52 2.73
CA PRO A 58 14.97 5.38 3.44
C PRO A 58 13.81 5.78 2.51
N VAL A 59 12.58 5.45 2.91
CA VAL A 59 11.36 5.80 2.17
C VAL A 59 10.48 6.74 2.98
N VAL A 60 9.81 7.67 2.29
CA VAL A 60 8.81 8.56 2.89
C VAL A 60 7.45 8.23 2.30
N GLY A 61 6.46 8.00 3.17
CA GLY A 61 5.10 7.69 2.76
C GLY A 61 4.51 8.77 1.85
N SER A 62 3.76 8.35 0.83
CA SER A 62 3.14 9.22 -0.19
C SER A 62 4.12 10.03 -1.06
N LEU A 63 5.43 9.86 -0.89
CA LEU A 63 6.45 10.58 -1.67
C LEU A 63 7.39 9.63 -2.41
N THR A 64 7.88 8.59 -1.75
CA THR A 64 8.80 7.64 -2.36
C THR A 64 8.02 6.55 -3.12
N PRO A 65 8.14 6.47 -4.47
CA PRO A 65 7.54 5.39 -5.22
C PRO A 65 8.31 4.09 -4.96
N ILE A 66 7.60 3.02 -4.57
CA ILE A 66 8.23 1.73 -4.22
C ILE A 66 8.21 0.71 -5.36
N ALA A 67 7.24 0.82 -6.28
CA ALA A 67 7.10 -0.09 -7.41
C ALA A 67 6.36 0.60 -8.57
N ARG A 68 6.73 0.25 -9.80
CA ARG A 68 6.01 0.59 -11.02
C ARG A 68 5.24 -0.64 -11.48
N LEU A 69 3.92 -0.54 -11.47
CA LEU A 69 3.04 -1.58 -11.99
C LEU A 69 3.12 -1.60 -13.53
N ARG A 70 3.29 -2.77 -14.13
CA ARG A 70 3.21 -2.93 -15.58
C ARG A 70 1.73 -2.82 -15.97
N LYS A 71 1.39 -1.92 -16.90
CA LYS A 71 0.07 -1.95 -17.53
C LYS A 71 0.07 -3.10 -18.52
N GLU A 72 -0.53 -4.22 -18.13
CA GLU A 72 -0.94 -5.21 -19.12
C GLU A 72 -2.00 -4.54 -20.02
N HIS A 73 -1.65 -4.35 -21.29
CA HIS A 73 -2.61 -4.01 -22.34
C HIS A 73 -3.56 -5.20 -22.46
N THR A 74 -4.73 -5.14 -21.83
CA THR A 74 -5.89 -5.90 -22.29
C THR A 74 -6.80 -4.91 -22.96
N GLU A 75 -6.54 -4.68 -24.25
CA GLU A 75 -7.61 -4.32 -25.17
C GLU A 75 -8.55 -5.52 -25.28
N ALA A 76 -9.81 -5.31 -24.93
CA ALA A 76 -10.99 -5.90 -25.54
C ALA A 76 -12.23 -5.19 -24.97
#